data_AF-A0A7V1RDQ3-F1
#
_entry.id   AF-A0A7V1RDQ3-F1
#
_cell.length_a   1.000
_cell.length_b   1.000
_cell.length_c   1.000
_cell.angle_alpha   90.00
_cell.angle_beta   90.00
_cell.angle_gamma   90.00
#
_symmetry.space_group_name_H-M   'P 1'
#
loop_
_entity.id
_entity.type
_entity.pdbx_description
1 polymer ?
#
loop_
_entity_poly.entity_id
_entity_poly.type
_entity_poly.pdbx_seq_one_letter_code
_entity_poly.pdbx_strand_id
1 'polypeptide(L)'
;MNRGTTIALVVGAILLFLTLGRSPAGARLIVLVLGAGAAAWLLVRWRGARPREAAPRRREIEIPPNPWAERVAAMSLDEARRRAEPLLAARFQRVESAGTNGLEGWAAQLAPSLAGLFETAMEIRERDGGIRLTRAQIRPFELPGNRTLGFGEDAGLKPYLQIGTDASGNPVLARPGEDAIYVLRRTQQTAARYWLADYPSVFHWLLIQHPELRQG
;
A
#
# COMPACT_ATOMS: atom_id res chain seq x y z
N MET A 1 12.22 -20.10 -26.05
CA MET A 1 13.21 -20.31 -27.13
C MET A 1 13.69 -21.75 -27.04
N ASN A 2 13.47 -22.59 -28.05
CA ASN A 2 13.78 -24.02 -27.99
C ASN A 2 15.31 -24.23 -27.95
N ARG A 3 15.79 -25.04 -27.00
CA ARG A 3 17.24 -25.31 -26.83
C ARG A 3 17.91 -25.82 -28.12
N GLY A 4 17.15 -26.51 -28.99
CA GLY A 4 17.64 -26.98 -30.29
C GLY A 4 17.96 -25.87 -31.29
N THR A 5 17.21 -24.76 -31.32
CA THR A 5 17.49 -23.66 -32.27
C THR A 5 18.70 -22.83 -31.84
N THR A 6 18.95 -22.71 -30.54
CA THR A 6 20.13 -22.02 -30.01
C THR A 6 21.42 -22.78 -30.33
N ILE A 7 21.42 -24.10 -30.20
CA ILE A 7 22.60 -24.93 -30.50
C ILE A 7 22.93 -24.90 -32.01
N ALA A 8 21.92 -25.03 -32.88
CA ALA A 8 22.10 -24.97 -34.34
C ALA A 8 22.69 -23.62 -34.82
N LEU A 9 22.24 -22.51 -34.22
CA LEU A 9 22.77 -21.17 -34.51
C LEU A 9 24.24 -21.01 -34.08
N VAL A 10 24.60 -21.51 -32.89
CA VAL A 10 25.97 -21.43 -32.39
C VAL A 10 26.91 -22.27 -33.25
N VAL A 11 26.53 -23.50 -33.60
CA VAL A 11 27.33 -24.38 -34.46
C VAL A 11 27.50 -23.79 -35.86
N GLY A 12 26.42 -23.24 -36.44
CA GLY A 12 26.46 -22.57 -37.74
C GLY A 12 27.39 -21.35 -37.75
N ALA A 13 27.37 -20.54 -36.69
CA ALA A 13 28.24 -19.38 -36.55
C ALA A 13 29.73 -19.78 -36.43
N ILE A 14 30.04 -20.85 -35.70
CA ILE A 14 31.41 -21.38 -35.56
C ILE A 14 31.94 -21.90 -36.90
N LEU A 15 31.14 -22.66 -37.65
CA LEU A 15 31.52 -23.17 -38.97
C LEU A 15 31.73 -22.04 -40.00
N LEU A 16 30.89 -21.02 -39.95
CA LEU A 16 31.04 -19.81 -40.78
C LEU A 16 32.33 -19.04 -40.44
N PHE A 17 32.67 -18.93 -39.16
CA PHE A 17 33.90 -18.30 -38.69
C PHE A 17 35.17 -19.04 -39.16
N LEU A 18 35.15 -20.37 -39.11
CA LEU A 18 36.27 -21.23 -39.56
C LEU A 18 36.48 -21.19 -41.08
N THR A 19 35.42 -21.03 -41.86
CA THR A 19 35.51 -20.98 -43.33
C THR A 19 35.94 -19.58 -43.82
N LEU A 20 35.38 -18.50 -43.28
CA LEU A 20 35.74 -17.13 -43.66
C LEU A 20 37.12 -16.70 -43.12
N GLY A 21 37.54 -17.18 -41.95
CA GLY A 21 38.81 -16.81 -41.32
C GLY A 21 40.07 -17.23 -42.08
N ARG A 22 39.96 -18.11 -43.08
CA ARG A 22 41.09 -18.56 -43.92
C ARG A 22 41.48 -17.59 -45.02
N SER A 23 40.62 -16.63 -45.35
CA SER A 23 40.91 -15.60 -46.35
C SER A 23 41.19 -14.26 -45.68
N PRO A 24 42.13 -13.44 -46.19
CA PRO A 24 42.40 -12.11 -45.64
C PRO A 24 41.16 -11.19 -45.72
N ALA A 25 40.27 -11.42 -46.69
CA ALA A 25 38.99 -10.71 -46.79
C ALA A 25 37.99 -11.13 -45.70
N GLY A 26 37.86 -12.43 -45.41
CA GLY A 26 36.96 -12.93 -44.37
C GLY A 26 37.46 -12.65 -42.94
N ALA A 27 38.77 -12.61 -42.71
CA ALA A 27 39.34 -12.14 -41.44
C ALA A 27 38.96 -10.67 -41.17
N ARG A 28 39.01 -9.79 -42.18
CA ARG A 28 38.55 -8.39 -42.06
C ARG A 28 37.06 -8.30 -41.74
N LEU A 29 36.24 -9.14 -42.36
CA LEU A 29 34.79 -9.19 -42.10
C LEU A 29 34.49 -9.60 -40.66
N ILE A 30 35.19 -10.61 -40.14
CA ILE A 30 35.06 -11.08 -38.76
C ILE A 30 35.42 -9.96 -37.77
N VAL A 31 36.53 -9.26 -38.00
CA VAL A 31 36.96 -8.14 -37.14
C VAL A 31 35.93 -7.01 -37.15
N LEU A 32 35.35 -6.68 -38.32
CA LEU A 32 34.30 -5.67 -38.43
C LEU A 32 33.03 -6.07 -37.67
N VAL A 33 32.60 -7.32 -37.77
CA VAL A 33 31.39 -7.82 -37.07
C VAL A 33 31.61 -7.83 -35.56
N LEU A 34 32.77 -8.29 -35.08
CA LEU A 34 33.11 -8.26 -33.65
C LEU A 34 33.23 -6.83 -33.12
N GLY A 35 33.85 -5.94 -33.90
CA GLY A 35 33.96 -4.52 -33.56
C GLY A 35 32.59 -3.83 -33.48
N ALA A 36 31.72 -4.08 -34.45
CA ALA A 36 30.35 -3.56 -34.45
C ALA A 36 29.52 -4.13 -33.29
N GLY A 37 29.65 -5.42 -32.99
CA GLY A 37 29.01 -6.06 -31.84
C GLY A 37 29.47 -5.49 -30.50
N ALA A 38 30.78 -5.29 -30.34
CA ALA A 38 31.36 -4.66 -29.15
C ALA A 38 30.89 -3.21 -29.00
N ALA A 39 30.85 -2.43 -30.08
CA ALA A 39 30.35 -1.06 -30.07
C ALA A 39 28.85 -0.99 -29.73
N ALA A 40 28.03 -1.88 -30.30
CA ALA A 40 26.61 -1.97 -29.98
C ALA A 40 26.38 -2.36 -28.51
N TRP A 41 27.14 -3.33 -27.99
CA TRP A 41 27.08 -3.70 -26.58
C TRP A 41 27.48 -2.54 -25.66
N LEU A 42 28.52 -1.79 -26.01
CA LEU A 42 28.95 -0.61 -25.27
C LEU A 42 27.87 0.48 -25.27
N LEU A 43 27.23 0.74 -26.42
CA LEU A 43 26.12 1.70 -26.55
C LEU A 43 24.89 1.31 -25.72
N VAL A 44 24.55 0.01 -25.68
CA VAL A 44 23.46 -0.50 -24.83
C VAL A 44 23.82 -0.32 -23.36
N ARG A 45 25.06 -0.62 -22.97
CA ARG A 45 25.53 -0.46 -21.59
C ARG A 45 25.57 1.02 -21.17
N TRP A 46 25.98 1.92 -22.06
CA TRP A 46 25.95 3.36 -21.83
C TRP A 46 24.53 3.93 -21.74
N ARG A 47 23.59 3.44 -22.57
CA ARG A 47 22.16 3.82 -22.44
C ARG A 47 21.51 3.29 -21.15
N GLY A 48 21.96 2.14 -20.65
CA GLY A 48 21.55 1.60 -19.35
C GLY A 48 22.19 2.32 -18.14
N ALA A 49 23.28 3.05 -18.36
CA ALA A 49 23.98 3.84 -17.35
C ALA A 49 23.50 5.30 -17.28
N ARG A 50 22.24 5.58 -17.66
CA ARG A 50 21.62 6.83 -17.23
C ARG A 50 21.71 6.87 -15.70
N PRO A 51 22.25 7.95 -15.10
CA PRO A 51 22.20 8.08 -13.65
C PRO A 51 20.75 7.89 -13.26
N ARG A 52 20.48 6.91 -12.40
CA ARG A 52 19.20 6.84 -11.68
C ARG A 52 19.05 8.23 -11.12
N GLU A 53 18.11 8.99 -11.67
CA GLU A 53 17.67 10.25 -11.11
C GLU A 53 17.46 9.94 -9.63
N ALA A 54 18.32 10.52 -8.78
CA ALA A 54 18.23 10.28 -7.34
C ALA A 54 16.78 10.57 -7.00
N ALA A 55 16.05 9.56 -6.51
CA ALA A 55 14.66 9.73 -6.15
C ALA A 55 14.57 11.04 -5.35
N PRO A 56 13.68 11.98 -5.74
CA PRO A 56 13.66 13.30 -5.12
C PRO A 56 13.72 13.10 -3.62
N ARG A 57 14.72 13.71 -2.96
CA ARG A 57 14.90 13.61 -1.51
C ARG A 57 13.52 13.83 -0.90
N ARG A 58 13.04 12.86 -0.09
CA ARG A 58 11.80 13.01 0.67
C ARG A 58 11.87 14.39 1.31
N ARG A 59 11.12 15.36 0.77
CA ARG A 59 10.72 16.51 1.58
C ARG A 59 9.85 15.84 2.62
N GLU A 60 10.39 15.69 3.82
CA GLU A 60 9.60 15.44 5.01
C GLU A 60 8.53 16.52 4.97
N ILE A 61 7.31 16.11 4.63
CA ILE A 61 6.17 17.01 4.70
C ILE A 61 6.06 17.21 6.20
N GLU A 62 6.56 18.33 6.71
CA GLU A 62 6.27 18.77 8.07
C GLU A 62 4.75 18.99 8.12
N ILE A 63 4.03 17.91 8.47
CA ILE A 63 2.63 18.00 8.82
C ILE A 63 2.64 18.87 10.08
N PRO A 64 2.03 20.06 10.06
CA PRO A 64 2.03 20.92 11.23
C PRO A 64 1.52 20.10 12.41
N PRO A 65 2.21 20.15 13.57
CA PRO A 65 1.83 19.35 14.72
C PRO A 65 0.37 19.66 15.04
N ASN A 66 -0.40 18.59 15.24
CA ASN A 66 -1.79 18.69 15.64
C ASN A 66 -1.86 18.25 17.10
N PRO A 67 -1.77 19.19 18.07
CA PRO A 67 -1.70 18.85 19.49
C PRO A 67 -2.91 18.03 19.96
N TRP A 68 -4.04 18.14 19.26
CA TRP A 68 -5.19 17.26 19.53
C TRP A 68 -4.91 15.83 19.11
N ALA A 69 -4.40 15.60 17.90
CA ALA A 69 -4.09 14.26 17.42
C ALA A 69 -3.00 13.59 18.29
N GLU A 70 -2.00 14.35 18.74
CA GLU A 70 -0.98 13.84 19.66
C GLU A 70 -1.57 13.45 21.01
N ARG A 71 -2.41 14.31 21.61
CA ARG A 71 -3.08 14.00 22.88
C ARG A 71 -3.98 12.78 22.77
N VAL A 72 -4.75 12.68 21.68
CA VAL A 72 -5.60 11.51 21.43
C VAL A 72 -4.72 10.27 21.26
N ALA A 73 -3.68 10.32 20.43
CA ALA A 73 -2.79 9.18 20.20
C ALA A 73 -2.07 8.69 21.47
N ALA A 74 -1.89 9.56 22.47
CA ALA A 74 -1.34 9.21 23.78
C ALA A 74 -2.38 8.61 24.76
N MET A 75 -3.67 8.63 24.44
CA MET A 75 -4.71 8.03 25.30
C MET A 75 -4.54 6.51 25.35
N SER A 76 -4.94 5.91 26.47
CA SER A 76 -5.11 4.45 26.50
C SER A 76 -6.32 4.05 25.66
N LEU A 77 -6.35 2.79 25.21
CA LEU A 77 -7.48 2.25 24.45
C LEU A 77 -8.81 2.41 25.19
N ASP A 78 -8.84 2.15 26.50
CA ASP A 78 -10.03 2.28 27.33
C ASP A 78 -10.49 3.73 27.46
N GLU A 79 -9.55 4.68 27.61
CA GLU A 79 -9.89 6.10 27.65
C GLU A 79 -10.45 6.56 26.30
N ALA A 80 -9.78 6.22 25.20
CA ALA A 80 -10.25 6.55 23.85
C ALA A 80 -11.65 5.98 23.60
N ARG A 81 -11.90 4.72 24.01
CA ARG A 81 -13.22 4.09 23.91
C ARG A 81 -14.29 4.86 24.69
N ARG A 82 -14.04 5.15 25.98
CA ARG A 82 -15.00 5.90 26.82
C ARG A 82 -15.34 7.28 26.23
N ARG A 83 -14.35 7.97 25.65
CA ARG A 83 -14.59 9.27 25.01
C ARG A 83 -15.30 9.16 23.65
N ALA A 84 -15.03 8.11 22.89
CA ALA A 84 -15.65 7.89 21.58
C ALA A 84 -17.10 7.37 21.67
N GLU A 85 -17.47 6.72 22.77
CA GLU A 85 -18.78 6.08 22.92
C GLU A 85 -19.98 7.06 22.86
N PRO A 86 -19.97 8.21 23.55
CA PRO A 86 -21.00 9.26 23.37
C PRO A 86 -21.09 9.76 21.93
N LEU A 87 -19.96 9.88 21.24
CA LEU A 87 -19.91 10.30 19.84
C LEU A 87 -20.58 9.26 18.92
N LEU A 88 -20.30 7.98 19.14
CA LEU A 88 -20.95 6.90 18.40
C LEU A 88 -22.48 6.89 18.62
N ALA A 89 -22.97 7.27 19.81
CA ALA A 89 -24.40 7.37 20.06
C ALA A 89 -25.03 8.62 19.40
N ALA A 90 -24.33 9.76 19.45
CA ALA A 90 -24.85 11.04 18.99
C ALA A 90 -24.79 11.22 17.46
N ARG A 91 -23.66 10.87 16.83
CA ARG A 91 -23.37 11.18 15.42
C ARG A 91 -23.51 10.00 14.47
N PHE A 92 -23.46 8.79 14.99
CA PHE A 92 -23.53 7.59 14.15
C PHE A 92 -24.89 6.93 14.26
N GLN A 93 -25.32 6.37 13.13
CA GLN A 93 -26.42 5.42 13.06
C GLN A 93 -25.79 4.02 13.04
N ARG A 94 -26.25 3.18 13.97
CA ARG A 94 -25.88 1.77 14.04
C ARG A 94 -27.00 0.97 13.38
N VAL A 95 -26.65 0.13 12.42
CA VAL A 95 -27.56 -0.91 11.93
C VAL A 95 -27.29 -2.13 12.78
N GLU A 96 -28.24 -2.48 13.64
CA GLU A 96 -28.09 -3.61 14.56
C GLU A 96 -28.02 -4.93 13.79
N SER A 97 -27.25 -5.88 14.32
CA SER A 97 -27.21 -7.24 13.80
C SER A 97 -28.49 -7.97 14.21
N ALA A 98 -29.25 -8.48 13.24
CA ALA A 98 -30.38 -9.37 13.49
C ALA A 98 -29.86 -10.75 13.93
N GLY A 99 -29.33 -10.83 15.14
CA GLY A 99 -28.75 -12.03 15.73
C GLY A 99 -27.30 -11.86 16.17
N THR A 100 -26.99 -12.42 17.34
CA THR A 100 -25.64 -12.57 17.92
C THR A 100 -24.88 -13.74 17.29
N ASN A 101 -25.00 -13.93 15.97
CA ASN A 101 -24.10 -14.84 15.29
C ASN A 101 -22.76 -14.11 15.23
N GLY A 102 -21.75 -14.69 15.89
CA GLY A 102 -20.43 -14.10 16.03
C GLY A 102 -19.81 -13.63 14.71
N LEU A 103 -18.63 -13.03 14.79
CA LEU A 103 -17.92 -12.63 13.58
C LEU A 103 -17.47 -13.87 12.81
N GLU A 104 -17.81 -13.91 11.52
CA GLU A 104 -17.45 -14.99 10.61
C GLU A 104 -16.47 -14.51 9.53
N GLY A 105 -15.77 -15.45 8.88
CA GLY A 105 -14.89 -15.17 7.75
C GLY A 105 -13.75 -14.21 8.11
N TRP A 106 -13.56 -13.17 7.29
CA TRP A 106 -12.52 -12.16 7.51
C TRP A 106 -12.78 -11.31 8.77
N ALA A 107 -14.04 -11.17 9.20
CA ALA A 107 -14.37 -10.40 10.41
C ALA A 107 -13.88 -11.08 11.69
N ALA A 108 -13.75 -12.40 11.70
CA ALA A 108 -13.19 -13.16 12.83
C ALA A 108 -11.70 -12.86 13.09
N GLN A 109 -11.01 -12.24 12.13
CA GLN A 109 -9.58 -11.89 12.23
C GLN A 109 -9.35 -10.50 12.82
N LEU A 110 -10.41 -9.74 13.11
CA LEU A 110 -10.28 -8.41 13.70
C LEU A 110 -9.83 -8.49 15.16
N ALA A 111 -9.09 -7.47 15.61
CA ALA A 111 -8.73 -7.36 17.03
C ALA A 111 -9.96 -7.14 17.91
N PRO A 112 -9.90 -7.48 19.22
CA PRO A 112 -11.05 -7.46 20.12
C PRO A 112 -11.81 -6.13 20.15
N SER A 113 -11.12 -4.99 20.08
CA SER A 113 -11.78 -3.69 20.17
C SER A 113 -12.66 -3.40 18.95
N LEU A 114 -12.19 -3.78 17.77
CA LEU A 114 -12.92 -3.61 16.51
C LEU A 114 -13.96 -4.72 16.33
N ALA A 115 -13.66 -5.94 16.80
CA ALA A 115 -14.59 -7.05 16.83
C ALA A 115 -15.84 -6.71 17.64
N GLY A 116 -15.69 -6.23 18.88
CA GLY A 116 -16.82 -5.86 19.74
C GLY A 116 -17.72 -4.76 19.14
N LEU A 117 -17.15 -3.88 18.32
CA LEU A 117 -17.89 -2.87 17.57
C LEU A 117 -18.78 -3.50 16.48
N PHE A 118 -18.31 -4.56 15.80
CA PHE A 118 -19.07 -5.27 14.77
C PHE A 118 -19.95 -6.43 15.28
N GLU A 119 -19.71 -6.90 16.50
CA GLU A 119 -20.60 -7.84 17.19
C GLU A 119 -21.94 -7.18 17.52
N THR A 120 -21.90 -5.88 17.85
CA THR A 120 -23.10 -5.11 18.25
C THR A 120 -23.74 -4.36 17.08
N ALA A 121 -23.01 -4.08 16.00
CA ALA A 121 -23.51 -3.40 14.82
C ALA A 121 -23.03 -4.04 13.52
N MET A 122 -23.93 -4.29 12.58
CA MET A 122 -23.56 -4.67 11.21
C MET A 122 -22.90 -3.51 10.44
N GLU A 123 -23.34 -2.30 10.73
CA GLU A 123 -22.85 -1.08 10.11
C GLU A 123 -22.86 0.07 11.10
N ILE A 124 -21.79 0.86 11.07
CA ILE A 124 -21.67 2.14 11.75
C ILE A 124 -21.47 3.18 10.66
N ARG A 125 -22.50 3.99 10.42
CA ARG A 125 -22.44 5.11 9.48
C ARG A 125 -22.65 6.41 10.20
N GLU A 126 -21.90 7.43 9.83
CA GLU A 126 -22.18 8.79 10.25
C GLU A 126 -23.52 9.23 9.65
N ARG A 127 -24.36 9.90 10.45
CA ARG A 127 -25.70 10.34 10.01
C ARG A 127 -25.63 11.28 8.82
N ASP A 128 -24.60 12.12 8.77
CA ASP A 128 -24.36 13.11 7.70
C ASP A 128 -23.67 12.50 6.47
N GLY A 129 -23.37 11.19 6.48
CA GLY A 129 -22.91 10.44 5.30
C GLY A 129 -21.40 10.45 5.03
N GLY A 130 -20.58 10.97 5.95
CA GLY A 130 -19.13 10.99 5.80
C GLY A 130 -18.48 9.63 6.07
N ILE A 131 -18.50 9.18 7.33
CA ILE A 131 -17.82 7.95 7.73
C ILE A 131 -18.74 6.72 7.60
N ARG A 132 -18.19 5.60 7.12
CA ARG A 132 -18.91 4.31 7.07
C ARG A 132 -17.99 3.14 7.39
N LEU A 133 -18.32 2.37 8.41
CA LEU A 133 -17.69 1.08 8.74
C LEU A 133 -18.76 -0.01 8.62
N THR A 134 -18.49 -1.11 7.92
CA THR A 134 -19.52 -2.15 7.72
C THR A 134 -18.92 -3.54 7.58
N ARG A 135 -19.60 -4.52 8.19
CA ARG A 135 -19.22 -5.94 8.10
C ARG A 135 -19.12 -6.43 6.65
N ALA A 136 -20.00 -5.93 5.78
CA ALA A 136 -20.03 -6.31 4.37
C ALA A 136 -18.79 -5.87 3.58
N GLN A 137 -18.05 -4.88 4.08
CA GLN A 137 -16.81 -4.41 3.46
C GLN A 137 -15.56 -5.08 4.04
N ILE A 138 -15.70 -5.92 5.08
CA ILE A 138 -14.57 -6.65 5.68
C ILE A 138 -14.05 -7.70 4.70
N ARG A 139 -12.97 -7.37 4.01
CA ARG A 139 -12.33 -8.23 3.00
C ARG A 139 -10.84 -7.88 2.83
N PRO A 140 -10.03 -8.80 2.30
CA PRO A 140 -8.65 -8.51 1.96
C PRO A 140 -8.53 -7.28 1.06
N PHE A 141 -7.56 -6.44 1.37
CA PHE A 141 -7.25 -5.22 0.65
C PHE A 141 -5.78 -5.21 0.25
N GLU A 142 -5.54 -5.10 -1.06
CA GLU A 142 -4.21 -4.97 -1.61
C GLU A 142 -3.83 -3.49 -1.69
N LEU A 143 -2.74 -3.12 -1.00
CA LEU A 143 -2.19 -1.79 -1.16
C LEU A 143 -1.69 -1.60 -2.60
N PRO A 144 -1.84 -0.40 -3.19
CA PRO A 144 -1.21 -0.09 -4.47
C PRO A 144 0.31 -0.01 -4.27
N GLY A 145 0.99 -1.16 -4.43
CA GLY A 145 2.30 -1.47 -3.84
C GLY A 145 3.41 -0.46 -4.10
N ASN A 146 3.64 -0.05 -5.35
CA ASN A 146 4.70 0.92 -5.68
C ASN A 146 4.28 2.39 -5.53
N ARG A 147 3.05 2.64 -5.08
CA ARG A 147 2.43 3.97 -5.01
C ARG A 147 2.10 4.39 -3.59
N THR A 148 2.23 3.50 -2.60
CA THR A 148 1.90 3.79 -1.21
C THR A 148 3.15 4.09 -0.41
N LEU A 149 3.23 5.29 0.15
CA LEU A 149 4.23 5.67 1.13
C LEU A 149 3.82 5.08 2.48
N GLY A 150 4.53 4.03 2.92
CA GLY A 150 4.43 3.53 4.28
C GLY A 150 5.24 4.41 5.24
N PHE A 151 4.64 4.74 6.37
CA PHE A 151 5.33 5.27 7.55
C PHE A 151 5.35 4.12 8.60
N GLY A 152 6.51 3.76 9.13
CA GLY A 152 6.69 2.59 10.02
C GLY A 152 7.33 1.36 9.37
N GLU A 153 8.01 0.54 10.18
CA GLU A 153 9.05 -0.43 9.75
C GLU A 153 8.56 -1.71 9.04
N ASP A 154 7.28 -2.11 9.11
CA ASP A 154 6.84 -3.39 8.55
C ASP A 154 5.61 -3.27 7.64
N ALA A 155 5.75 -2.51 6.54
CA ALA A 155 4.70 -2.40 5.52
C ALA A 155 4.50 -3.70 4.68
N GLY A 156 5.34 -4.72 4.87
CA GLY A 156 5.54 -5.79 3.87
C GLY A 156 4.96 -7.18 4.16
N LEU A 157 4.52 -7.51 5.38
CA LEU A 157 4.29 -8.92 5.75
C LEU A 157 2.85 -9.30 6.13
N LYS A 158 2.00 -8.37 6.56
CA LYS A 158 0.62 -8.67 6.96
C LYS A 158 -0.40 -8.10 5.96
N PRO A 159 -1.41 -8.88 5.53
CA PRO A 159 -2.46 -8.38 4.65
C PRO A 159 -3.31 -7.34 5.37
N TYR A 160 -3.80 -6.35 4.64
CA TYR A 160 -4.80 -5.42 5.17
C TYR A 160 -6.19 -5.97 4.91
N LEU A 161 -7.11 -5.66 5.81
CA LEU A 161 -8.55 -5.84 5.62
C LEU A 161 -9.17 -4.47 5.45
N GLN A 162 -9.89 -4.22 4.36
CA GLN A 162 -10.75 -3.04 4.27
C GLN A 162 -11.91 -3.24 5.23
N ILE A 163 -12.27 -2.23 6.02
CA ILE A 163 -13.39 -2.31 6.96
C ILE A 163 -14.43 -1.20 6.74
N GLY A 164 -14.10 -0.22 5.89
CA GLY A 164 -14.93 0.96 5.70
C GLY A 164 -14.32 2.02 4.80
N THR A 165 -14.90 3.22 4.90
CA THR A 165 -14.46 4.46 4.25
C THR A 165 -14.54 5.64 5.22
N ASP A 166 -13.57 6.56 5.12
CA ASP A 166 -13.61 7.84 5.84
C ASP A 166 -14.51 8.88 5.15
N ALA A 167 -14.65 10.06 5.76
CA ALA A 167 -15.46 11.17 5.22
C ALA A 167 -15.03 11.67 3.84
N SER A 168 -13.82 11.37 3.40
CA SER A 168 -13.29 11.71 2.07
C SER A 168 -13.38 10.53 1.09
N GLY A 169 -14.02 9.43 1.47
CA GLY A 169 -14.12 8.21 0.68
C GLY A 169 -12.83 7.39 0.62
N ASN A 170 -11.84 7.70 1.46
CA ASN A 170 -10.61 6.92 1.53
C ASN A 170 -10.87 5.57 2.23
N PRO A 171 -10.26 4.47 1.76
CA PRO A 171 -10.37 3.18 2.43
C PRO A 171 -9.85 3.25 3.86
N VAL A 172 -10.66 2.74 4.80
CA VAL A 172 -10.27 2.48 6.19
C VAL A 172 -9.93 1.01 6.29
N LEU A 173 -8.75 0.73 6.80
CA LEU A 173 -8.14 -0.59 6.82
C LEU A 173 -7.78 -1.00 8.26
N ALA A 174 -7.77 -2.30 8.51
CA ALA A 174 -7.25 -2.91 9.72
C ALA A 174 -6.27 -4.04 9.34
N ARG A 175 -5.41 -4.45 10.27
CA ARG A 175 -4.60 -5.66 10.10
C ARG A 175 -5.16 -6.78 10.98
N PRO A 176 -5.05 -8.05 10.56
CA PRO A 176 -5.46 -9.19 11.39
C PRO A 176 -4.82 -9.16 12.78
N GLY A 177 -5.66 -9.22 13.82
CA GLY A 177 -5.24 -9.25 15.23
C GLY A 177 -4.66 -7.95 15.77
N GLU A 178 -4.69 -6.85 15.02
CA GLU A 178 -4.19 -5.54 15.46
C GLU A 178 -5.34 -4.56 15.68
N ASP A 179 -5.31 -3.83 16.79
CA ASP A 179 -6.31 -2.79 17.07
C ASP A 179 -6.12 -1.55 16.20
N ALA A 180 -4.91 -1.37 15.64
CA ALA A 180 -4.53 -0.24 14.83
C ALA A 180 -5.39 -0.13 13.56
N ILE A 181 -5.75 1.12 13.23
CA ILE A 181 -6.50 1.48 12.02
C ILE A 181 -5.60 2.25 11.08
N TYR A 182 -5.70 1.94 9.80
CA TYR A 182 -4.94 2.60 8.75
C TYR A 182 -5.89 3.24 7.74
N VAL A 183 -5.66 4.50 7.37
CA VAL A 183 -6.45 5.19 6.35
C VAL A 183 -5.57 5.46 5.15
N LEU A 184 -5.95 4.88 4.00
CA LEU A 184 -5.21 5.04 2.75
C LEU A 184 -5.61 6.33 2.05
N ARG A 185 -4.81 7.37 2.19
CA ARG A 185 -5.10 8.71 1.64
C ARG A 185 -4.38 8.93 0.34
N ARG A 186 -5.06 9.56 -0.63
CA ARG A 186 -4.42 10.01 -1.88
C ARG A 186 -3.64 11.31 -1.63
N THR A 187 -2.42 11.40 -2.14
CA THR A 187 -1.66 12.65 -2.09
C THR A 187 -2.27 13.67 -3.06
N GLN A 188 -2.50 14.90 -2.61
CA GLN A 188 -3.00 15.98 -3.47
C GLN A 188 -1.97 16.41 -4.53
N GLN A 189 -0.67 16.23 -4.24
CA GLN A 189 0.42 16.74 -5.08
C GLN A 189 0.81 15.83 -6.26
N THR A 190 0.37 14.57 -6.29
CA THR A 190 0.68 13.67 -7.40
C THR A 190 -0.49 12.71 -7.62
N ALA A 191 -1.11 12.78 -8.79
CA ALA A 191 -2.08 11.78 -9.20
C ALA A 191 -1.38 10.41 -9.21
N ALA A 192 -1.86 9.47 -8.39
CA ALA A 192 -1.32 8.12 -8.19
C ALA A 192 -0.25 7.93 -7.11
N ARG A 193 -0.08 8.84 -6.14
CA ARG A 193 0.58 8.49 -4.86
C ARG A 193 -0.41 8.44 -3.71
N TYR A 194 -0.18 7.48 -2.82
CA TYR A 194 -0.97 7.23 -1.62
C TYR A 194 -0.05 7.27 -0.40
N TRP A 195 -0.63 7.52 0.76
CA TRP A 195 0.05 7.39 2.05
C TRP A 195 -0.89 6.78 3.07
N LEU A 196 -0.33 6.07 4.05
CA LEU A 196 -1.10 5.47 5.13
C LEU A 196 -1.01 6.35 6.36
N ALA A 197 -2.16 6.80 6.86
CA ALA A 197 -2.28 7.37 8.19
C ALA A 197 -2.62 6.25 9.17
N ASP A 198 -1.79 6.01 10.17
CA ASP A 198 -2.00 5.03 11.21
C ASP A 198 -2.58 5.67 12.48
N TYR A 199 -3.46 4.93 13.15
CA TYR A 199 -4.12 5.31 14.39
C TYR A 199 -4.06 4.13 15.35
N PRO A 200 -3.84 4.34 16.67
CA PRO A 200 -3.71 3.24 17.62
C PRO A 200 -4.96 2.36 17.73
N SER A 201 -6.15 2.93 17.52
CA SER A 201 -7.39 2.15 17.36
C SER A 201 -8.50 2.90 16.62
N VAL A 202 -9.60 2.20 16.34
CA VAL A 202 -10.82 2.81 15.76
C VAL A 202 -11.35 3.97 16.60
N PHE A 203 -11.25 3.89 17.92
CA PHE A 203 -11.71 4.95 18.81
C PHE A 203 -10.82 6.20 18.71
N HIS A 204 -9.50 6.01 18.61
CA HIS A 204 -8.56 7.12 18.37
C HIS A 204 -8.85 7.81 17.05
N TRP A 205 -9.04 7.01 16.00
CA TRP A 205 -9.36 7.52 14.67
C TRP A 205 -10.66 8.34 14.68
N LEU A 206 -11.74 7.82 15.28
CA LEU A 206 -13.01 8.53 15.42
C LEU A 206 -12.84 9.87 16.14
N LEU A 207 -12.15 9.90 17.30
CA LEU A 207 -11.89 11.13 18.04
C LEU A 207 -11.10 12.18 17.24
N ILE A 208 -10.19 11.73 16.36
CA ILE A 208 -9.40 12.64 15.51
C ILE A 208 -10.24 13.19 14.35
N GLN A 209 -11.19 12.43 13.80
CA GLN A 209 -12.09 12.92 12.74
C GLN A 209 -13.10 13.97 13.24
N HIS A 210 -13.27 14.11 14.57
CA HIS A 210 -14.27 14.99 15.19
C HIS A 210 -13.61 16.06 16.09
N PRO A 211 -12.86 17.03 15.50
CA PRO A 211 -12.11 18.03 16.25
C PRO A 211 -12.97 19.01 17.03
N GLU A 212 -14.28 19.09 16.79
CA GLU A 212 -15.22 19.84 17.63
C GLU A 212 -15.19 19.38 19.10
N LEU A 213 -14.76 18.14 19.36
CA LEU A 213 -14.54 17.60 20.71
C LEU A 213 -13.28 18.18 21.40
N ARG A 214 -12.53 19.07 20.75
CA ARG A 214 -11.39 19.77 21.39
C ARG A 214 -11.81 20.67 22.56
N GLN A 215 -13.09 21.05 22.65
CA GLN A 215 -13.57 22.09 23.55
C GLN A 215 -14.35 21.57 24.78
N GLY A 216 -14.56 20.25 24.90
CA GLY A 216 -15.25 19.62 26.03
C GLY A 216 -14.28 18.83 26.90
#